data_AF-A0A927F4X8-F1
#
_entry.id   AF-A0A927F4X8-F1
#
_cell.length_a   1.000
_cell.length_b   1.000
_cell.length_c   1.000
_cell.angle_alpha   90.00
_cell.angle_beta   90.00
_cell.angle_gamma   90.00
#
_symmetry.space_group_name_H-M   'P 1'
#
loop_
_entity.id
_entity.type
_entity.pdbx_description
1 polymer ?
#
loop_
_entity_poly.entity_id
_entity_poly.type
_entity_poly.pdbx_seq_one_letter_code
_entity_poly.pdbx_strand_id
1 'polypeptide(L)'
;MVNARTYPLWRDLAMSEDLPKEALKTVIDALCAPATRQGGFDDQADRWREEALKAALPALLTRTSGKRLRGQLLVHVDEKTLATLAADGAVTAADVPAILRHRRVWAGLIAALARHPGQVEAAIALLPRLPGHEVEQVVRDWDLDRYTRGTGAAPAPPVPPELFDAVLEACLTPLAAYLLHPEPKEGWEGPGSAFSKDWSLELGGRAGWAMLARCPERWPQLTAHPVFGAAVQHLLLDQAERQALQDARLRAADPDGADVPAAPAPALSEEVLLACLPALCLSELADLPNPQVTARRTLHHLASRVRSNPRLAALAADQLHTAADALVTRGQLLTCSDEPGSDHEFDGPVLRLAEDLALLSANPDHLAGACAQLARLDQPAVVSPTPSRALVRVLDNVDPDHDRPARLLERHYEHRRVQALSTLAANPHTPRTAVSDVLKGLHPAELAWIAEKAEGPDWFLAAAAAVPVPEDEDDGVVRLVDDDELGKHPDPAAVLQSWLDSPATGDVLSRSEVYRAIVKSRYRTLEHLRQIPAEEILAHHEPEIALQTLLEHCGRSTVRWEALAAAVNFDYDDTEITFGQLLNSLESTPARARTS
;
A
#
# COMPACT_ATOMS: atom_id res chain seq x y z
N MET A 1 54.39 -12.70 0.48
CA MET A 1 54.07 -11.68 1.51
C MET A 1 54.65 -10.36 1.06
N VAL A 2 53.85 -9.30 1.04
CA VAL A 2 54.26 -7.96 0.60
C VAL A 2 54.13 -7.00 1.77
N ASN A 3 55.12 -6.12 1.94
CA ASN A 3 55.08 -5.11 2.99
C ASN A 3 54.13 -3.98 2.57
N ALA A 4 53.17 -3.62 3.42
CA ALA A 4 52.15 -2.60 3.15
C ALA A 4 52.74 -1.25 2.68
N ARG A 5 53.93 -0.88 3.16
CA ARG A 5 54.62 0.37 2.76
C ARG A 5 55.10 0.37 1.31
N THR A 6 55.06 -0.77 0.62
CA THR A 6 55.54 -0.92 -0.75
C THR A 6 54.44 -0.80 -1.80
N TYR A 7 53.15 -0.77 -1.43
CA TYR A 7 52.05 -0.65 -2.41
C TYR A 7 52.11 0.61 -3.29
N PRO A 8 52.50 1.80 -2.79
CA PRO A 8 52.69 2.97 -3.67
C PRO A 8 53.77 2.74 -4.73
N LEU A 9 54.88 2.07 -4.37
CA LEU A 9 55.95 1.72 -5.32
C LEU A 9 55.43 0.75 -6.39
N TRP A 10 54.69 -0.28 -6.00
CA TRP A 10 54.11 -1.24 -6.95
C TRP A 10 53.07 -0.59 -7.87
N ARG A 11 52.28 0.37 -7.39
CA ARG A 11 51.38 1.20 -8.20
C ARG A 11 52.16 1.99 -9.25
N ASP A 12 53.19 2.72 -8.83
CA ASP A 12 53.97 3.57 -9.73
C ASP A 12 54.71 2.73 -10.80
N LEU A 13 55.23 1.55 -10.41
CA LEU A 13 55.79 0.57 -11.34
C LEU A 13 54.75 0.04 -12.33
N ALA A 14 53.52 -0.22 -11.89
CA ALA A 14 52.44 -0.69 -12.74
C ALA A 14 51.99 0.38 -13.76
N MET A 15 52.04 1.66 -13.37
CA MET A 15 51.68 2.80 -14.23
C MET A 15 52.83 3.23 -15.17
N SER A 16 54.07 2.82 -14.91
CA SER A 16 55.23 3.18 -15.74
C SER A 16 55.23 2.48 -17.11
N GLU A 17 55.29 3.26 -18.20
CA GLU A 17 55.32 2.74 -19.57
C GLU A 17 56.57 1.87 -19.87
N ASP A 18 57.66 2.09 -19.14
CA ASP A 18 58.95 1.41 -19.34
C ASP A 18 59.03 0.01 -18.70
N LEU A 19 57.97 -0.44 -18.00
CA LEU A 19 57.99 -1.74 -17.33
C LEU A 19 58.10 -2.91 -18.34
N PRO A 20 59.11 -3.79 -18.23
CA PRO A 20 59.25 -4.95 -19.12
C PRO A 20 58.13 -5.99 -18.91
N LYS A 21 57.72 -6.66 -19.99
CA LYS A 21 56.61 -7.64 -19.98
C LYS A 21 56.86 -8.81 -19.01
N GLU A 22 58.13 -9.16 -18.81
CA GLU A 22 58.59 -10.21 -17.91
C GLU A 22 58.34 -9.87 -16.44
N ALA A 23 58.34 -8.58 -16.08
CA ALA A 23 58.10 -8.10 -14.71
C ALA A 23 56.61 -7.97 -14.37
N LEU A 24 55.74 -7.94 -15.38
CA LEU A 24 54.30 -7.68 -15.24
C LEU A 24 53.62 -8.68 -14.29
N LYS A 25 53.97 -9.97 -14.39
CA LYS A 25 53.45 -11.02 -13.49
C LYS A 25 53.78 -10.75 -12.03
N THR A 26 55.04 -10.38 -11.74
CA THR A 26 55.51 -10.12 -10.38
C THR A 26 54.84 -8.89 -9.78
N VAL A 27 54.61 -7.85 -10.58
CA VAL A 27 53.89 -6.64 -10.15
C VAL A 27 52.43 -6.95 -9.83
N ILE A 28 51.76 -7.75 -10.67
CA ILE A 28 50.37 -8.20 -10.44
C ILE A 28 50.29 -9.07 -9.18
N ASP A 29 51.17 -10.07 -9.04
CA ASP A 29 51.21 -10.96 -7.87
C ASP A 29 51.46 -10.15 -6.58
N ALA A 30 52.25 -9.08 -6.63
CA ALA A 30 52.51 -8.21 -5.49
C ALA A 30 51.29 -7.34 -5.11
N LEU A 31 50.58 -6.78 -6.09
CA LEU A 31 49.39 -5.93 -5.86
C LEU A 31 48.16 -6.75 -5.42
N CYS A 32 48.05 -8.01 -5.83
CA CYS A 32 46.97 -8.91 -5.43
C CYS A 32 47.23 -9.67 -4.12
N ALA A 33 48.47 -9.68 -3.61
CA ALA A 33 48.79 -10.35 -2.35
C ALA A 33 48.23 -9.55 -1.14
N PRO A 34 47.46 -10.19 -0.23
CA PRO A 34 46.90 -9.51 0.94
C PRO A 34 48.00 -9.08 1.92
N ALA A 35 47.78 -7.94 2.57
CA ALA A 35 48.68 -7.42 3.59
C ALA A 35 48.46 -8.17 4.91
N THR A 36 49.40 -9.01 5.30
CA THR A 36 49.34 -9.80 6.55
C THR A 36 50.38 -9.31 7.55
N ARG A 37 49.98 -9.11 8.82
CA ARG A 37 50.93 -9.00 9.94
C ARG A 37 51.10 -10.35 10.62
N GLN A 38 52.20 -10.51 11.35
CA GLN A 38 52.51 -11.71 12.16
C GLN A 38 51.41 -12.10 13.18
N GLY A 39 50.39 -11.26 13.40
CA GLY A 39 49.29 -11.50 14.34
C GLY A 39 47.87 -11.38 13.76
N GLY A 40 47.68 -11.27 12.44
CA GLY A 40 46.33 -11.20 11.84
C GLY A 40 46.21 -10.32 10.59
N PHE A 41 44.95 -10.11 10.18
CA PHE A 41 44.53 -9.22 9.08
C PHE A 41 44.69 -7.74 9.49
N ASP A 42 45.27 -6.92 8.61
CA ASP A 42 45.52 -5.48 8.84
C ASP A 42 44.63 -4.65 7.91
N ASP A 43 43.46 -4.25 8.38
CA ASP A 43 42.44 -3.51 7.60
C ASP A 43 43.00 -2.23 6.96
N GLN A 44 43.90 -1.53 7.64
CA GLN A 44 44.52 -0.29 7.14
C GLN A 44 45.46 -0.58 5.97
N ALA A 45 46.24 -1.65 6.08
CA ALA A 45 47.17 -2.06 5.04
C ALA A 45 46.44 -2.62 3.81
N ASP A 46 45.31 -3.30 4.01
CA ASP A 46 44.51 -3.81 2.90
C ASP A 46 43.75 -2.70 2.16
N ARG A 47 43.33 -1.62 2.85
CA ARG A 47 42.84 -0.40 2.19
C ARG A 47 43.88 0.23 1.26
N TRP A 48 45.14 0.34 1.70
CA TRP A 48 46.21 0.87 0.84
C TRP A 48 46.50 -0.02 -0.37
N ARG A 49 46.38 -1.35 -0.21
CA ARG A 49 46.44 -2.29 -1.33
C ARG A 49 45.31 -2.02 -2.33
N GLU A 50 44.08 -1.89 -1.85
CA GLU A 50 42.90 -1.65 -2.69
C GLU A 50 43.00 -0.32 -3.45
N GLU A 51 43.41 0.76 -2.79
CA GLU A 51 43.64 2.06 -3.43
C GLU A 51 44.74 1.99 -4.51
N ALA A 52 45.87 1.34 -4.20
CA ALA A 52 46.96 1.16 -5.14
C ALA A 52 46.55 0.31 -6.35
N LEU A 53 45.83 -0.80 -6.11
CA LEU A 53 45.33 -1.67 -7.17
C LEU A 53 44.32 -0.91 -8.04
N LYS A 54 43.36 -0.19 -7.45
CA LYS A 54 42.34 0.59 -8.16
C LYS A 54 42.95 1.63 -9.08
N ALA A 55 44.00 2.34 -8.63
CA ALA A 55 44.70 3.33 -9.43
C ALA A 55 45.50 2.69 -10.59
N ALA A 56 46.15 1.56 -10.36
CA ALA A 56 46.98 0.88 -11.35
C ALA A 56 46.18 0.03 -12.37
N LEU A 57 44.94 -0.31 -12.05
CA LEU A 57 44.13 -1.29 -12.77
C LEU A 57 43.94 -0.98 -14.27
N PRO A 58 43.62 0.26 -14.70
CA PRO A 58 43.43 0.55 -16.12
C PRO A 58 44.72 0.29 -16.93
N ALA A 59 45.87 0.71 -16.40
CA ALA A 59 47.18 0.52 -17.04
C ALA A 59 47.61 -0.96 -17.08
N LEU A 60 47.30 -1.73 -16.04
CA LEU A 60 47.59 -3.16 -16.02
C LEU A 60 46.71 -3.94 -17.00
N LEU A 61 45.42 -3.60 -17.12
CA LEU A 61 44.51 -4.26 -18.04
C LEU A 61 44.88 -3.99 -19.51
N THR A 62 45.29 -2.78 -19.88
CA THR A 62 45.71 -2.50 -21.28
C THR A 62 46.97 -3.28 -21.68
N ARG A 63 47.88 -3.54 -20.73
CA ARG A 63 49.17 -4.20 -20.97
C ARG A 63 49.13 -5.73 -20.87
N THR A 64 48.10 -6.27 -20.21
CA THR A 64 47.97 -7.70 -19.97
C THR A 64 46.98 -8.34 -20.93
N SER A 65 47.46 -9.16 -21.87
CA SER A 65 46.62 -9.96 -22.78
C SER A 65 46.36 -11.39 -22.27
N GLY A 66 47.08 -11.84 -21.24
CA GLY A 66 46.95 -13.18 -20.68
C GLY A 66 45.68 -13.36 -19.84
N LYS A 67 44.77 -14.25 -20.26
CA LYS A 67 43.48 -14.54 -19.59
C LYS A 67 43.61 -14.80 -18.09
N ARG A 68 44.66 -15.52 -17.66
CA ARG A 68 44.88 -15.90 -16.26
C ARG A 68 45.25 -14.70 -15.38
N LEU A 69 46.12 -13.82 -15.87
CA LEU A 69 46.58 -12.63 -15.16
C LEU A 69 45.49 -11.55 -15.09
N ARG A 70 44.76 -11.36 -16.20
CA ARG A 70 43.55 -10.50 -16.22
C ARG A 70 42.51 -10.99 -15.22
N GLY A 71 42.23 -12.30 -15.21
CA GLY A 71 41.31 -12.90 -14.24
C GLY A 71 41.72 -12.64 -12.79
N GLN A 72 43.02 -12.78 -12.45
CA GLN A 72 43.51 -12.49 -11.10
C GLN A 72 43.29 -11.04 -10.69
N LEU A 73 43.50 -10.07 -11.60
CA LEU A 73 43.26 -8.66 -11.30
C LEU A 73 41.79 -8.38 -11.00
N LEU A 74 40.87 -8.94 -11.81
CA LEU A 74 39.44 -8.63 -11.74
C LEU A 74 38.73 -9.20 -10.50
N VAL A 75 39.27 -10.24 -9.87
CA VAL A 75 38.68 -10.85 -8.67
C VAL A 75 38.64 -9.86 -7.49
N HIS A 76 39.65 -9.00 -7.36
CA HIS A 76 39.86 -8.13 -6.21
C HIS A 76 39.19 -6.74 -6.31
N VAL A 77 38.39 -6.49 -7.36
CA VAL A 77 37.90 -5.14 -7.70
C VAL A 77 36.43 -5.03 -7.36
N ASP A 78 35.97 -3.97 -6.69
CA ASP A 78 34.54 -3.80 -6.39
C ASP A 78 33.64 -3.70 -7.65
N GLU A 79 32.34 -3.95 -7.51
CA GLU A 79 31.39 -3.95 -8.65
C GLU A 79 31.30 -2.59 -9.35
N LYS A 80 31.40 -1.50 -8.58
CA LYS A 80 31.35 -0.12 -9.10
C LYS A 80 32.54 0.15 -10.03
N THR A 81 33.73 -0.24 -9.60
CA THR A 81 34.98 -0.04 -10.34
C THR A 81 35.02 -0.94 -11.57
N LEU A 82 34.51 -2.18 -11.48
CA LEU A 82 34.35 -3.06 -12.65
C LEU A 82 33.40 -2.45 -13.69
N ALA A 83 32.28 -1.86 -13.26
CA ALA A 83 31.36 -1.16 -14.16
C ALA A 83 32.03 0.06 -14.81
N THR A 84 32.80 0.87 -14.07
CA THR A 84 33.53 2.00 -14.66
C THR A 84 34.55 1.53 -15.71
N LEU A 85 35.33 0.48 -15.43
CA LEU A 85 36.31 -0.04 -16.38
C LEU A 85 35.68 -0.70 -17.60
N ALA A 86 34.50 -1.30 -17.44
CA ALA A 86 33.73 -1.86 -18.54
C ALA A 86 33.16 -0.74 -19.42
N ALA A 87 32.75 0.39 -18.84
CA ALA A 87 32.31 1.59 -19.56
C ALA A 87 33.45 2.34 -20.27
N ASP A 88 34.68 2.21 -19.78
CA ASP A 88 35.90 2.76 -20.40
C ASP A 88 36.54 1.80 -21.42
N GLY A 89 36.08 0.54 -21.48
CA GLY A 89 36.49 -0.47 -22.45
C GLY A 89 37.72 -1.28 -22.04
N ALA A 90 38.24 -1.05 -20.83
CA ALA A 90 39.34 -1.82 -20.27
C ALA A 90 38.93 -3.23 -19.86
N VAL A 91 37.67 -3.40 -19.43
CA VAL A 91 37.01 -4.70 -19.22
C VAL A 91 36.11 -4.99 -20.41
N THR A 92 36.25 -6.19 -20.97
CA THR A 92 35.52 -6.60 -22.17
C THR A 92 34.70 -7.87 -21.95
N ALA A 93 33.85 -8.23 -22.91
CA ALA A 93 33.13 -9.50 -22.95
C ALA A 93 34.04 -10.74 -22.72
N ALA A 94 35.32 -10.69 -23.13
CA ALA A 94 36.28 -11.77 -22.92
C ALA A 94 36.62 -12.01 -21.43
N ASP A 95 36.44 -10.99 -20.60
CA ASP A 95 36.73 -11.02 -19.16
C ASP A 95 35.54 -11.47 -18.32
N VAL A 96 34.33 -11.37 -18.86
CA VAL A 96 33.07 -11.72 -18.18
C VAL A 96 33.09 -13.12 -17.58
N PRO A 97 33.56 -14.19 -18.26
CA PRO A 97 33.62 -15.52 -17.65
C PRO A 97 34.51 -15.59 -16.40
N ALA A 98 35.54 -14.76 -16.28
CA ALA A 98 36.39 -14.72 -15.10
C ALA A 98 35.70 -13.98 -13.93
N ILE A 99 35.00 -12.88 -14.23
CA ILE A 99 34.21 -12.11 -13.25
C ILE A 99 33.09 -12.98 -12.67
N LEU A 100 32.35 -13.67 -13.54
CA LEU A 100 31.17 -14.46 -13.14
C LEU A 100 31.50 -15.76 -12.38
N ARG A 101 32.77 -16.17 -12.30
CA ARG A 101 33.18 -17.30 -11.43
C ARG A 101 33.06 -16.97 -9.95
N HIS A 102 33.15 -15.68 -9.61
CA HIS A 102 33.22 -15.22 -8.22
C HIS A 102 32.05 -14.30 -7.86
N ARG A 103 31.24 -13.89 -8.85
CA ARG A 103 30.18 -12.90 -8.70
C ARG A 103 28.97 -13.27 -9.55
N ARG A 104 27.79 -12.85 -9.11
CA ARG A 104 26.58 -12.88 -9.93
C ARG A 104 26.64 -11.80 -11.02
N VAL A 105 25.79 -11.91 -12.04
CA VAL A 105 25.54 -10.80 -12.97
C VAL A 105 24.71 -9.74 -12.25
N TRP A 106 24.97 -8.46 -12.51
CA TRP A 106 24.18 -7.33 -12.01
C TRP A 106 23.98 -6.29 -13.13
N ALA A 107 22.97 -5.42 -12.97
CA ALA A 107 22.52 -4.51 -14.03
C ALA A 107 23.62 -3.54 -14.49
N GLY A 108 24.39 -3.01 -13.54
CA GLY A 108 25.49 -2.07 -13.81
C GLY A 108 26.60 -2.64 -14.71
N LEU A 109 26.88 -3.95 -14.65
CA LEU A 109 27.85 -4.58 -15.55
C LEU A 109 27.34 -4.61 -17.00
N ILE A 110 26.08 -4.96 -17.21
CA ILE A 110 25.47 -5.01 -18.54
C ILE A 110 25.39 -3.61 -19.14
N ALA A 111 24.89 -2.65 -18.36
CA ALA A 111 24.81 -1.25 -18.79
C ALA A 111 26.19 -0.71 -19.18
N ALA A 112 27.22 -0.98 -18.38
CA ALA A 112 28.58 -0.56 -18.67
C ALA A 112 29.19 -1.20 -19.92
N LEU A 113 29.05 -2.53 -20.09
CA LEU A 113 29.56 -3.22 -21.29
C LEU A 113 28.89 -2.69 -22.56
N ALA A 114 27.58 -2.46 -22.52
CA ALA A 114 26.82 -1.97 -23.65
C ALA A 114 27.11 -0.51 -24.04
N ARG A 115 27.86 0.25 -23.22
CA ARG A 115 28.37 1.57 -23.63
C ARG A 115 29.36 1.47 -24.80
N HIS A 116 29.94 0.29 -25.04
CA HIS A 116 30.78 0.03 -26.21
C HIS A 116 29.99 -0.67 -27.32
N PRO A 117 29.92 -0.09 -28.54
CA PRO A 117 29.17 -0.67 -29.66
C PRO A 117 29.56 -2.12 -29.98
N GLY A 118 30.84 -2.46 -29.89
CA GLY A 118 31.34 -3.82 -30.15
C GLY A 118 31.04 -4.86 -29.05
N GLN A 119 30.35 -4.46 -27.97
CA GLN A 119 30.06 -5.33 -26.83
C GLN A 119 28.56 -5.46 -26.53
N VAL A 120 27.69 -4.77 -27.29
CA VAL A 120 26.23 -4.75 -27.06
C VAL A 120 25.63 -6.15 -27.10
N GLU A 121 25.96 -6.97 -28.12
CA GLU A 121 25.47 -8.36 -28.22
C GLU A 121 25.88 -9.21 -27.01
N ALA A 122 27.13 -9.05 -26.54
CA ALA A 122 27.62 -9.77 -25.38
C ALA A 122 26.93 -9.31 -24.09
N ALA A 123 26.60 -8.02 -23.99
CA ALA A 123 25.83 -7.48 -22.87
C ALA A 123 24.39 -8.03 -22.87
N ILE A 124 23.73 -8.06 -24.04
CA ILE A 124 22.38 -8.63 -24.21
C ILE A 124 22.35 -10.11 -23.81
N ALA A 125 23.37 -10.89 -24.20
CA ALA A 125 23.47 -12.31 -23.85
C ALA A 125 23.55 -12.58 -22.32
N LEU A 126 23.81 -11.56 -21.50
CA LEU A 126 23.84 -11.66 -20.04
C LEU A 126 22.47 -11.39 -19.39
N LEU A 127 21.51 -10.79 -20.10
CA LEU A 127 20.18 -10.48 -19.55
C LEU A 127 19.45 -11.69 -18.95
N PRO A 128 19.45 -12.90 -19.55
CA PRO A 128 18.78 -14.06 -18.97
C PRO A 128 19.37 -14.54 -17.63
N ARG A 129 20.57 -14.05 -17.25
CA ARG A 129 21.25 -14.39 -15.99
C ARG A 129 20.96 -13.38 -14.89
N LEU A 130 20.29 -12.27 -15.18
CA LEU A 130 19.87 -11.29 -14.19
C LEU A 130 18.63 -11.75 -13.43
N PRO A 131 18.51 -11.41 -12.13
CA PRO A 131 17.23 -11.50 -11.44
C PRO A 131 16.20 -10.59 -12.12
N GLY A 132 14.96 -11.07 -12.29
CA GLY A 132 13.91 -10.33 -13.02
C GLY A 132 13.66 -8.90 -12.52
N HIS A 133 13.79 -8.65 -11.21
CA HIS A 133 13.62 -7.32 -10.60
C HIS A 133 14.78 -6.36 -10.88
N GLU A 134 15.92 -6.84 -11.37
CA GLU A 134 17.09 -6.04 -11.73
C GLU A 134 17.14 -5.72 -13.24
N VAL A 135 16.32 -6.36 -14.07
CA VAL A 135 16.38 -6.23 -15.54
C VAL A 135 16.09 -4.79 -16.00
N GLU A 136 15.05 -4.15 -15.47
CA GLU A 136 14.73 -2.73 -15.77
C GLU A 136 15.84 -1.77 -15.33
N GLN A 137 16.60 -2.15 -14.30
CA GLN A 137 17.66 -1.30 -13.75
C GLN A 137 18.79 -1.07 -14.77
N VAL A 138 18.96 -1.95 -15.75
CA VAL A 138 19.96 -1.78 -16.83
C VAL A 138 19.74 -0.46 -17.58
N VAL A 139 18.48 -0.07 -17.80
CA VAL A 139 18.11 1.16 -18.50
C VAL A 139 17.88 2.31 -17.52
N ARG A 140 17.35 2.03 -16.33
CA ARG A 140 17.19 3.05 -15.28
C ARG A 140 18.50 3.66 -14.82
N ASP A 141 19.49 2.80 -14.60
CA ASP A 141 20.77 3.15 -14.01
C ASP A 141 21.83 3.39 -15.12
N TRP A 142 21.37 3.56 -16.38
CA TRP A 142 22.23 3.80 -17.53
C TRP A 142 23.17 5.01 -17.34
N ASP A 143 22.67 6.04 -16.67
CA ASP A 143 23.41 7.26 -16.31
C ASP A 143 23.28 7.59 -14.82
N LEU A 144 23.80 6.68 -13.96
CA LEU A 144 23.81 6.85 -12.50
C LEU A 144 24.40 8.18 -12.03
N ASP A 145 25.40 8.69 -12.74
CA ASP A 145 26.12 9.90 -12.34
C ASP A 145 25.41 11.19 -12.82
N ARG A 146 24.23 11.11 -13.45
CA ARG A 146 23.53 12.29 -13.99
C ARG A 146 23.39 13.44 -12.98
N TYR A 147 23.15 13.12 -11.70
CA TYR A 147 22.95 14.10 -10.63
C TYR A 147 24.22 14.43 -9.83
N THR A 148 25.26 13.60 -9.93
CA THR A 148 26.55 13.78 -9.24
C THR A 148 27.64 14.29 -10.19
N ARG A 149 27.32 14.42 -11.49
CA ARG A 149 28.24 14.85 -12.54
C ARG A 149 28.74 16.27 -12.28
N GLY A 150 30.05 16.41 -12.10
CA GLY A 150 30.71 17.70 -12.06
C GLY A 150 30.58 18.45 -13.39
N THR A 151 30.50 19.78 -13.32
CA THR A 151 30.38 20.66 -14.49
C THR A 151 31.55 20.42 -15.46
N GLY A 152 31.26 19.89 -16.65
CA GLY A 152 32.26 19.64 -17.71
C GLY A 152 32.54 18.17 -18.05
N ALA A 153 32.01 17.19 -17.30
CA ALA A 153 32.10 15.78 -17.69
C ALA A 153 31.10 15.43 -18.81
N ALA A 154 31.51 14.57 -19.75
CA ALA A 154 30.68 14.17 -20.89
C ALA A 154 29.46 13.35 -20.43
N PRO A 155 28.27 13.54 -21.07
CA PRO A 155 27.12 12.69 -20.80
C PRO A 155 27.36 11.26 -21.24
N ALA A 156 26.68 10.32 -20.56
CA ALA A 156 26.61 8.94 -21.04
C ALA A 156 26.05 8.91 -22.47
N PRO A 157 26.54 8.00 -23.34
CA PRO A 157 25.96 7.83 -24.67
C PRO A 157 24.48 7.45 -24.57
N PRO A 158 23.65 7.69 -25.60
CA PRO A 158 22.29 7.19 -25.61
C PRO A 158 22.27 5.66 -25.47
N VAL A 159 21.22 5.12 -24.87
CA VAL A 159 21.02 3.66 -24.76
C VAL A 159 20.94 3.08 -26.17
N PRO A 160 21.74 2.05 -26.51
CA PRO A 160 21.62 1.37 -27.80
C PRO A 160 20.21 0.82 -27.99
N PRO A 161 19.58 1.01 -29.17
CA PRO A 161 18.22 0.55 -29.42
C PRO A 161 18.08 -0.98 -29.25
N GLU A 162 19.10 -1.75 -29.64
CA GLU A 162 19.11 -3.20 -29.52
C GLU A 162 19.10 -3.64 -28.04
N LEU A 163 19.81 -2.92 -27.17
CA LEU A 163 19.79 -3.19 -25.73
C LEU A 163 18.44 -2.81 -25.14
N PHE A 164 17.90 -1.65 -25.50
CA PHE A 164 16.59 -1.20 -25.02
C PHE A 164 15.51 -2.22 -25.37
N ASP A 165 15.49 -2.69 -26.61
CA ASP A 165 14.56 -3.71 -27.08
C ASP A 165 14.73 -5.03 -26.33
N ALA A 166 15.96 -5.51 -26.15
CA ALA A 166 16.21 -6.73 -25.39
C ALA A 166 15.78 -6.63 -23.92
N VAL A 167 15.98 -5.47 -23.28
CA VAL A 167 15.50 -5.23 -21.90
C VAL A 167 13.98 -5.17 -21.85
N LEU A 168 13.34 -4.48 -22.80
CA LEU A 168 11.88 -4.42 -22.90
C LEU A 168 11.28 -5.81 -23.08
N GLU A 169 11.81 -6.62 -24.00
CA GLU A 169 11.40 -8.00 -24.21
C GLU A 169 11.59 -8.85 -22.94
N ALA A 170 12.75 -8.72 -22.28
CA ALA A 170 13.02 -9.45 -21.04
C ALA A 170 12.07 -9.04 -19.90
N CYS A 171 11.64 -7.78 -19.83
CA CYS A 171 10.66 -7.31 -18.85
C CYS A 171 9.22 -7.76 -19.17
N LEU A 172 8.86 -7.90 -20.44
CA LEU A 172 7.50 -8.31 -20.87
C LEU A 172 7.33 -9.83 -20.91
N THR A 173 8.40 -10.58 -21.13
CA THR A 173 8.38 -12.05 -21.26
C THR A 173 7.69 -12.76 -20.08
N PRO A 174 7.95 -12.42 -18.80
CA PRO A 174 7.28 -13.08 -17.68
C PRO A 174 5.76 -12.92 -17.70
N LEU A 175 5.29 -11.71 -18.01
CA LEU A 175 3.85 -11.42 -18.11
C LEU A 175 3.22 -12.11 -19.32
N ALA A 176 3.89 -12.07 -20.48
CA ALA A 176 3.41 -12.77 -21.68
C ALA A 176 3.32 -14.30 -21.45
N ALA A 177 4.31 -14.89 -20.79
CA ALA A 177 4.28 -16.31 -20.42
C ALA A 177 3.14 -16.62 -19.43
N TYR A 178 2.91 -15.74 -18.44
CA TYR A 178 1.80 -15.89 -17.49
C TYR A 178 0.44 -15.86 -18.19
N LEU A 179 0.23 -14.96 -19.16
CA LEU A 179 -1.03 -14.85 -19.89
C LEU A 179 -1.30 -16.04 -20.81
N LEU A 180 -0.25 -16.65 -21.37
CA LEU A 180 -0.36 -17.87 -22.17
C LEU A 180 -0.74 -19.08 -21.31
N HIS A 181 -0.17 -19.16 -20.10
CA HIS A 181 -0.37 -20.26 -19.16
C HIS A 181 -0.54 -19.72 -17.75
N PRO A 182 -1.75 -19.24 -17.39
CA PRO A 182 -2.04 -18.79 -16.04
C PRO A 182 -2.07 -20.00 -15.10
N GLU A 183 -0.90 -20.38 -14.58
CA GLU A 183 -0.77 -21.56 -13.74
C GLU A 183 -1.47 -21.34 -12.39
N PRO A 184 -2.26 -22.31 -11.91
CA PRO A 184 -2.70 -22.38 -10.53
C PRO A 184 -1.51 -22.77 -9.65
N LYS A 185 -0.64 -21.81 -9.32
CA LYS A 185 0.49 -22.06 -8.39
C LYS A 185 -0.03 -22.26 -6.97
N GLU A 186 0.52 -23.21 -6.20
CA GLU A 186 0.18 -23.47 -4.79
C GLU A 186 -0.09 -22.17 -4.00
N GLY A 187 -1.30 -22.03 -3.44
CA GLY A 187 -1.75 -20.83 -2.72
C GLY A 187 -3.14 -20.29 -3.07
N TRP A 188 -3.81 -20.81 -4.12
CA TRP A 188 -5.19 -20.46 -4.48
C TRP A 188 -6.27 -21.20 -3.66
N GLU A 189 -5.88 -22.23 -2.91
CA GLU A 189 -6.81 -23.19 -2.28
C GLU A 189 -7.23 -22.80 -0.86
N GLY A 190 -6.65 -21.75 -0.26
CA GLY A 190 -6.88 -21.37 1.13
C GLY A 190 -7.52 -19.98 1.30
N PRO A 191 -8.65 -19.85 2.03
CA PRO A 191 -9.27 -18.56 2.34
C PRO A 191 -8.45 -17.65 3.29
N GLY A 192 -7.27 -18.08 3.75
CA GLY A 192 -6.44 -17.33 4.72
C GLY A 192 -4.97 -17.15 4.32
N SER A 193 -4.58 -17.38 3.07
CA SER A 193 -3.19 -17.14 2.66
C SER A 193 -2.95 -15.64 2.43
N ALA A 194 -2.43 -14.95 3.45
CA ALA A 194 -1.97 -13.56 3.37
C ALA A 194 -0.84 -13.33 2.33
N PHE A 195 -0.33 -14.41 1.71
CA PHE A 195 0.65 -14.39 0.61
C PHE A 195 0.11 -15.09 -0.66
N SER A 196 -1.21 -15.12 -0.85
CA SER A 196 -1.84 -15.48 -2.13
C SER A 196 -1.27 -14.58 -3.23
N LYS A 197 -0.54 -15.16 -4.18
CA LYS A 197 -0.14 -14.48 -5.42
C LYS A 197 -1.42 -14.04 -6.13
N ASP A 198 -1.74 -12.76 -6.00
CA ASP A 198 -2.87 -12.16 -6.69
C ASP A 198 -2.48 -11.93 -8.15
N TRP A 199 -3.26 -12.44 -9.10
CA TRP A 199 -3.04 -12.22 -10.52
C TRP A 199 -3.02 -10.73 -10.87
N SER A 200 -3.72 -9.90 -10.08
CA SER A 200 -3.69 -8.44 -10.20
C SER A 200 -2.28 -7.85 -10.00
N LEU A 201 -1.45 -8.46 -9.14
CA LEU A 201 -0.06 -8.06 -8.92
C LEU A 201 0.84 -8.47 -10.08
N GLU A 202 0.58 -9.65 -10.68
CA GLU A 202 1.32 -10.13 -11.86
C GLU A 202 1.01 -9.25 -13.08
N LEU A 203 -0.26 -8.87 -13.29
CA LEU A 203 -0.65 -7.90 -14.32
C LEU A 203 -0.10 -6.49 -14.05
N GLY A 204 0.09 -6.14 -12.77
CA GLY A 204 0.65 -4.85 -12.32
C GLY A 204 2.18 -4.74 -12.42
N GLY A 205 2.85 -5.59 -13.20
CA GLY A 205 4.30 -5.70 -13.27
C GLY A 205 5.01 -4.35 -13.44
N ARG A 206 5.66 -3.88 -12.36
CA ARG A 206 6.32 -2.55 -12.31
C ARG A 206 7.42 -2.37 -13.36
N ALA A 207 8.20 -3.42 -13.63
CA ALA A 207 9.31 -3.37 -14.57
C ALA A 207 8.86 -3.24 -16.03
N GLY A 208 7.83 -4.00 -16.43
CA GLY A 208 7.25 -3.91 -17.77
C GLY A 208 6.64 -2.53 -18.05
N TRP A 209 5.86 -2.01 -17.10
CA TRP A 209 5.32 -0.65 -17.20
C TRP A 209 6.43 0.42 -17.28
N ALA A 210 7.43 0.36 -16.40
CA ALA A 210 8.51 1.35 -16.37
C ALA A 210 9.31 1.41 -17.68
N MET A 211 9.42 0.29 -18.41
CA MET A 211 10.01 0.28 -19.74
C MET A 211 9.05 0.82 -20.81
N LEU A 212 7.78 0.42 -20.80
CA LEU A 212 6.76 0.91 -21.74
C LEU A 212 6.52 2.42 -21.64
N ALA A 213 6.52 2.97 -20.43
CA ALA A 213 6.33 4.40 -20.19
C ALA A 213 7.44 5.27 -20.81
N ARG A 214 8.60 4.69 -21.15
CA ARG A 214 9.73 5.38 -21.79
C ARG A 214 9.60 5.47 -23.32
N CYS A 215 8.68 4.74 -23.93
CA CYS A 215 8.50 4.70 -25.39
C CYS A 215 7.02 4.78 -25.84
N PRO A 216 6.27 5.84 -25.44
CA PRO A 216 4.86 6.00 -25.78
C PRO A 216 4.57 5.97 -27.28
N GLU A 217 5.50 6.44 -28.10
CA GLU A 217 5.41 6.42 -29.56
C GLU A 217 5.36 5.01 -30.17
N ARG A 218 5.80 3.99 -29.42
CA ARG A 218 5.81 2.58 -29.86
C ARG A 218 4.60 1.79 -29.40
N TRP A 219 3.75 2.35 -28.54
CA TRP A 219 2.58 1.64 -28.00
C TRP A 219 1.69 0.99 -29.07
N PRO A 220 1.28 1.69 -30.16
CA PRO A 220 0.42 1.08 -31.18
C PRO A 220 1.04 -0.14 -31.85
N GLN A 221 2.36 -0.12 -32.06
CA GLN A 221 3.09 -1.22 -32.70
C GLN A 221 3.26 -2.39 -31.72
N LEU A 222 3.55 -2.10 -30.45
CA LEU A 222 3.74 -3.09 -29.41
C LEU A 222 2.44 -3.80 -29.03
N THR A 223 1.29 -3.10 -29.05
CA THR A 223 -0.02 -3.72 -28.82
C THR A 223 -0.40 -4.74 -29.90
N ALA A 224 0.13 -4.59 -31.11
CA ALA A 224 -0.08 -5.52 -32.23
C ALA A 224 0.96 -6.65 -32.30
N HIS A 225 1.93 -6.68 -31.36
CA HIS A 225 3.00 -7.66 -31.39
C HIS A 225 2.47 -9.08 -31.10
N PRO A 226 2.82 -10.11 -31.88
CA PRO A 226 2.23 -11.45 -31.75
C PRO A 226 2.52 -12.13 -30.40
N VAL A 227 3.70 -11.89 -29.82
CA VAL A 227 4.12 -12.49 -28.55
C VAL A 227 3.77 -11.63 -27.33
N PHE A 228 4.11 -10.33 -27.37
CA PHE A 228 3.97 -9.43 -26.23
C PHE A 228 2.71 -8.57 -26.25
N GLY A 229 1.92 -8.60 -27.33
CA GLY A 229 0.77 -7.72 -27.51
C GLY A 229 -0.21 -7.76 -26.34
N ALA A 230 -0.63 -8.95 -25.92
CA ALA A 230 -1.54 -9.12 -24.78
C ALA A 230 -0.96 -8.52 -23.48
N ALA A 231 0.31 -8.77 -23.19
CA ALA A 231 0.98 -8.21 -22.02
C ALA A 231 1.01 -6.67 -22.04
N VAL A 232 1.31 -6.08 -23.20
CA VAL A 232 1.32 -4.62 -23.40
C VAL A 232 -0.08 -4.06 -23.23
N GLN A 233 -1.10 -4.68 -23.82
CA GLN A 233 -2.49 -4.23 -23.72
C GLN A 233 -2.98 -4.21 -22.25
N HIS A 234 -2.68 -5.24 -21.45
CA HIS A 234 -3.01 -5.24 -20.02
C HIS A 234 -2.28 -4.13 -19.26
N LEU A 235 -0.97 -3.97 -19.46
CA LEU A 235 -0.18 -2.94 -18.78
C LEU A 235 -0.68 -1.52 -19.10
N LEU A 236 -1.04 -1.26 -20.37
CA LEU A 236 -1.59 0.03 -20.78
C LEU A 236 -2.95 0.31 -20.12
N LEU A 237 -3.87 -0.67 -20.13
CA LEU A 237 -5.17 -0.53 -19.47
C LEU A 237 -5.06 -0.32 -17.95
N ASP A 238 -4.05 -0.93 -17.32
CA ASP A 238 -3.91 -0.91 -15.86
C ASP A 238 -3.15 0.31 -15.33
N GLN A 239 -2.18 0.86 -16.07
CA GLN A 239 -1.23 1.85 -15.54
C GLN A 239 -1.29 3.21 -16.21
N ALA A 240 -1.61 3.31 -17.51
CA ALA A 240 -1.40 4.54 -18.27
C ALA A 240 -2.19 5.74 -17.72
N GLU A 241 -3.50 5.58 -17.52
CA GLU A 241 -4.34 6.67 -17.00
C GLU A 241 -4.08 6.95 -15.52
N ARG A 242 -3.80 5.91 -14.71
CA ARG A 242 -3.49 6.08 -13.29
C ARG A 242 -2.22 6.88 -13.09
N GLN A 243 -1.18 6.58 -13.86
CA GLN A 243 0.09 7.30 -13.81
C GLN A 243 -0.10 8.75 -14.30
N ALA A 244 -0.83 8.98 -15.39
CA ALA A 244 -1.09 10.33 -15.87
C ALA A 244 -1.85 11.19 -14.85
N LEU A 245 -2.83 10.62 -14.17
CA LEU A 245 -3.53 11.26 -13.04
C LEU A 245 -2.59 11.55 -11.88
N GLN A 246 -1.72 10.62 -11.52
CA GLN A 246 -0.76 10.78 -10.43
C GLN A 246 0.27 11.86 -10.75
N ASP A 247 0.81 11.88 -11.98
CA ASP A 247 1.74 12.88 -12.46
C ASP A 247 1.09 14.27 -12.54
N ALA A 248 -0.19 14.34 -12.91
CA ALA A 248 -0.96 15.59 -12.88
C ALA A 248 -1.14 16.11 -11.44
N ARG A 249 -1.45 15.22 -10.49
CA ARG A 249 -1.55 15.58 -9.06
C ARG A 249 -0.23 16.06 -8.49
N LEU A 250 0.87 15.38 -8.82
CA LEU A 250 2.22 15.78 -8.36
C LEU A 250 2.61 17.16 -8.93
N ARG A 251 2.30 17.43 -10.20
CA ARG A 251 2.51 18.76 -10.80
C ARG A 251 1.63 19.85 -10.16
N ALA A 252 0.39 19.53 -9.82
CA ALA A 252 -0.53 20.47 -9.17
C ALA A 252 -0.16 20.76 -7.70
N ALA A 253 0.59 19.86 -7.05
CA ALA A 253 1.06 20.04 -5.68
C ALA A 253 2.34 20.91 -5.58
N ASP A 254 2.93 21.30 -6.71
CA ASP A 254 4.10 22.19 -6.74
C ASP A 254 3.67 23.67 -6.63
N PRO A 255 3.96 24.35 -5.50
CA PRO A 255 3.45 25.70 -5.22
C PRO A 255 4.04 26.80 -6.12
N ASP A 256 5.14 26.52 -6.83
CA ASP A 256 5.81 27.47 -7.74
C ASP A 256 5.44 27.24 -9.23
N GLY A 257 4.56 26.27 -9.53
CA GLY A 257 4.09 25.95 -10.88
C GLY A 257 3.03 26.93 -11.39
N ALA A 258 3.46 27.94 -12.16
CA ALA A 258 2.56 28.84 -12.88
C ALA A 258 1.90 28.10 -14.07
N ASP A 259 0.82 27.37 -13.79
CA ASP A 259 -0.35 27.14 -14.65
C ASP A 259 -1.20 26.02 -14.03
N VAL A 260 -2.44 26.33 -13.63
CA VAL A 260 -3.42 25.29 -13.27
C VAL A 260 -3.73 24.51 -14.55
N PRO A 261 -3.38 23.22 -14.66
CA PRO A 261 -3.62 22.52 -15.91
C PRO A 261 -5.14 22.34 -16.09
N ALA A 262 -5.60 22.49 -17.34
CA ALA A 262 -6.83 21.86 -17.79
C ALA A 262 -6.82 20.37 -17.43
N ALA A 263 -8.00 19.74 -17.35
CA ALA A 263 -8.12 18.30 -17.11
C ALA A 263 -7.06 17.54 -17.93
N PRO A 264 -6.25 16.68 -17.30
CA PRO A 264 -5.12 16.05 -17.97
C PRO A 264 -5.62 15.36 -19.24
N ALA A 265 -4.96 15.62 -20.36
CA ALA A 265 -5.26 14.92 -21.60
C ALA A 265 -5.17 13.40 -21.34
N PRO A 266 -6.08 12.60 -21.90
CA PRO A 266 -6.06 11.15 -21.70
C PRO A 266 -4.71 10.60 -22.13
N ALA A 267 -4.14 9.71 -21.32
CA ALA A 267 -2.84 9.11 -21.61
C ALA A 267 -2.91 8.24 -22.88
N LEU A 268 -4.04 7.56 -23.09
CA LEU A 268 -4.26 6.69 -24.23
C LEU A 268 -5.05 7.39 -25.33
N SER A 269 -4.50 7.39 -26.55
CA SER A 269 -5.27 7.75 -27.75
C SER A 269 -6.40 6.75 -27.98
N GLU A 270 -7.43 7.17 -28.71
CA GLU A 270 -8.56 6.27 -29.04
C GLU A 270 -8.10 5.03 -29.81
N GLU A 271 -7.17 5.18 -30.75
CA GLU A 271 -6.62 4.07 -31.55
C GLU A 271 -5.91 3.02 -30.68
N VAL A 272 -5.09 3.47 -29.70
CA VAL A 272 -4.41 2.56 -28.77
C VAL A 272 -5.42 1.90 -27.83
N LEU A 273 -6.43 2.64 -27.37
CA LEU A 273 -7.48 2.11 -26.52
C LEU A 273 -8.28 1.02 -27.23
N LEU A 274 -8.64 1.23 -28.50
CA LEU A 274 -9.29 0.24 -29.36
C LEU A 274 -8.42 -1.01 -29.55
N ALA A 275 -7.11 -0.84 -29.73
CA ALA A 275 -6.17 -1.95 -29.84
C ALA A 275 -6.04 -2.76 -28.53
N CYS A 276 -6.37 -2.17 -27.38
CA CYS A 276 -6.31 -2.85 -26.07
C CYS A 276 -7.61 -3.57 -25.68
N LEU A 277 -8.71 -3.39 -26.42
CA LEU A 277 -10.00 -4.02 -26.10
C LEU A 277 -9.96 -5.56 -25.98
N PRO A 278 -9.17 -6.32 -26.77
CA PRO A 278 -9.09 -7.78 -26.60
C PRO A 278 -8.66 -8.20 -25.19
N ALA A 279 -7.75 -7.44 -24.56
CA ALA A 279 -7.28 -7.68 -23.21
C ALA A 279 -8.21 -7.14 -22.11
N LEU A 280 -9.29 -6.45 -22.48
CA LEU A 280 -10.18 -5.80 -21.52
C LEU A 280 -10.83 -6.84 -20.62
N CYS A 281 -11.46 -7.87 -21.20
CA CYS A 281 -12.31 -8.83 -20.49
C CYS A 281 -11.57 -9.96 -19.76
N LEU A 282 -10.23 -9.99 -19.80
CA LEU A 282 -9.39 -10.97 -19.07
C LEU A 282 -9.79 -12.43 -19.34
N SER A 283 -10.12 -12.75 -20.60
CA SER A 283 -10.60 -14.08 -21.00
C SER A 283 -9.62 -15.21 -20.67
N GLU A 284 -8.33 -14.90 -20.64
CA GLU A 284 -7.22 -15.77 -20.30
C GLU A 284 -7.33 -16.29 -18.85
N LEU A 285 -7.93 -15.49 -17.96
CA LEU A 285 -8.05 -15.79 -16.53
C LEU A 285 -9.37 -16.49 -16.17
N ALA A 286 -10.23 -16.75 -17.16
CA ALA A 286 -11.54 -17.33 -16.91
C ALA A 286 -11.43 -18.68 -16.19
N ASP A 287 -10.42 -19.49 -16.52
CA ASP A 287 -10.28 -20.87 -16.05
C ASP A 287 -9.43 -21.07 -14.79
N LEU A 288 -9.18 -19.98 -14.05
CA LEU A 288 -8.53 -20.05 -12.75
C LEU A 288 -9.38 -20.81 -11.70
N PRO A 289 -8.76 -21.48 -10.71
CA PRO A 289 -9.45 -22.23 -9.65
C PRO A 289 -10.25 -21.30 -8.73
N ASN A 290 -11.25 -21.84 -8.03
CA ASN A 290 -12.17 -21.10 -7.15
C ASN A 290 -12.96 -20.00 -7.91
N PRO A 291 -13.98 -20.39 -8.71
CA PRO A 291 -14.68 -19.47 -9.62
C PRO A 291 -15.35 -18.30 -8.90
N GLN A 292 -15.71 -18.43 -7.63
CA GLN A 292 -16.32 -17.35 -6.86
C GLN A 292 -15.32 -16.22 -6.59
N VAL A 293 -14.14 -16.57 -6.05
CA VAL A 293 -13.10 -15.59 -5.70
C VAL A 293 -12.50 -14.99 -6.98
N THR A 294 -12.23 -15.81 -7.98
CA THR A 294 -11.66 -15.33 -9.25
C THR A 294 -12.65 -14.44 -9.99
N ALA A 295 -13.92 -14.83 -10.11
CA ALA A 295 -14.91 -13.99 -10.78
C ALA A 295 -15.11 -12.64 -10.08
N ARG A 296 -15.14 -12.62 -8.73
CA ARG A 296 -15.26 -11.38 -7.96
C ARG A 296 -14.07 -10.46 -8.17
N ARG A 297 -12.84 -10.99 -8.11
CA ARG A 297 -11.63 -10.21 -8.38
C ARG A 297 -11.59 -9.71 -9.83
N THR A 298 -11.98 -10.54 -10.79
CA THR A 298 -11.96 -10.17 -12.21
C THR A 298 -12.95 -9.04 -12.47
N LEU A 299 -14.18 -9.16 -11.95
CA LEU A 299 -15.18 -8.10 -12.03
C LEU A 299 -14.66 -6.78 -11.44
N HIS A 300 -14.04 -6.85 -10.26
CA HIS A 300 -13.46 -5.68 -9.62
C HIS A 300 -12.35 -5.02 -10.45
N HIS A 301 -11.48 -5.83 -11.07
CA HIS A 301 -10.40 -5.32 -11.91
C HIS A 301 -10.94 -4.67 -13.19
N LEU A 302 -11.96 -5.27 -13.82
CA LEU A 302 -12.66 -4.66 -14.95
C LEU A 302 -13.25 -3.30 -14.55
N ALA A 303 -13.92 -3.24 -13.41
CA ALA A 303 -14.51 -2.01 -12.90
C ALA A 303 -13.45 -0.96 -12.60
N SER A 304 -12.30 -1.38 -12.04
CA SER A 304 -11.14 -0.50 -11.81
C SER A 304 -10.57 0.08 -13.11
N ARG A 305 -10.51 -0.70 -14.20
CA ARG A 305 -10.11 -0.20 -15.53
C ARG A 305 -11.10 0.84 -16.06
N VAL A 306 -12.41 0.57 -15.96
CA VAL A 306 -13.44 1.51 -16.40
C VAL A 306 -13.46 2.79 -15.55
N ARG A 307 -13.27 2.68 -14.23
CA ARG A 307 -13.12 3.85 -13.34
C ARG A 307 -11.88 4.68 -13.70
N SER A 308 -10.79 4.03 -14.07
CA SER A 308 -9.55 4.69 -14.49
C SER A 308 -9.69 5.34 -15.87
N ASN A 309 -10.46 4.75 -16.79
CA ASN A 309 -10.75 5.29 -18.11
C ASN A 309 -12.23 5.14 -18.48
N PRO A 310 -13.10 6.12 -18.15
CA PRO A 310 -14.54 6.04 -18.39
C PRO A 310 -14.94 5.85 -19.86
N ARG A 311 -14.06 6.19 -20.81
CA ARG A 311 -14.31 5.99 -22.26
C ARG A 311 -14.50 4.52 -22.62
N LEU A 312 -13.93 3.60 -21.83
CA LEU A 312 -14.10 2.16 -22.02
C LEU A 312 -15.58 1.73 -21.94
N ALA A 313 -16.37 2.38 -21.07
CA ALA A 313 -17.79 2.09 -20.95
C ALA A 313 -18.55 2.38 -22.24
N ALA A 314 -18.14 3.39 -23.02
CA ALA A 314 -18.75 3.73 -24.29
C ALA A 314 -18.22 2.86 -25.45
N LEU A 315 -16.91 2.58 -25.48
CA LEU A 315 -16.27 1.86 -26.59
C LEU A 315 -16.50 0.35 -26.56
N ALA A 316 -16.70 -0.23 -25.38
CA ALA A 316 -16.79 -1.69 -25.20
C ALA A 316 -17.98 -2.11 -24.33
N ALA A 317 -19.07 -1.34 -24.33
CA ALA A 317 -20.27 -1.58 -23.54
C ALA A 317 -20.74 -3.05 -23.62
N ASP A 318 -20.99 -3.56 -24.83
CA ASP A 318 -21.49 -4.92 -25.04
C ASP A 318 -20.54 -6.00 -24.51
N GLN A 319 -19.23 -5.79 -24.67
CA GLN A 319 -18.19 -6.72 -24.20
C GLN A 319 -18.14 -6.73 -22.66
N LEU A 320 -18.19 -5.56 -22.03
CA LEU A 320 -18.21 -5.40 -20.57
C LEU A 320 -19.47 -6.01 -19.96
N HIS A 321 -20.64 -5.75 -20.54
CA HIS A 321 -21.91 -6.32 -20.08
C HIS A 321 -21.89 -7.86 -20.17
N THR A 322 -21.44 -8.40 -21.32
CA THR A 322 -21.34 -9.84 -21.53
C THR A 322 -20.36 -10.49 -20.55
N ALA A 323 -19.21 -9.85 -20.30
CA ALA A 323 -18.21 -10.34 -19.36
C ALA A 323 -18.74 -10.31 -17.92
N ALA A 324 -19.38 -9.21 -17.49
CA ALA A 324 -19.99 -9.11 -16.17
C ALA A 324 -21.03 -10.22 -15.94
N ASP A 325 -21.90 -10.45 -16.91
CA ASP A 325 -22.93 -11.50 -16.82
C ASP A 325 -22.33 -12.91 -16.73
N ALA A 326 -21.29 -13.20 -17.53
CA ALA A 326 -20.57 -14.46 -17.47
C ALA A 326 -19.89 -14.66 -16.10
N LEU A 327 -19.28 -13.62 -15.53
CA LEU A 327 -18.62 -13.66 -14.22
C LEU A 327 -19.62 -13.88 -13.08
N VAL A 328 -20.76 -13.18 -13.09
CA VAL A 328 -21.83 -13.36 -12.10
C VAL A 328 -22.36 -14.80 -12.13
N THR A 329 -22.62 -15.32 -13.34
CA THR A 329 -23.17 -16.67 -13.53
C THR A 329 -22.16 -17.75 -13.12
N ARG A 330 -20.91 -17.65 -13.61
CA ARG A 330 -19.85 -18.63 -13.34
C ARG A 330 -19.43 -18.64 -11.87
N GLY A 331 -19.29 -17.45 -11.28
CA GLY A 331 -18.87 -17.27 -9.89
C GLY A 331 -20.01 -17.33 -8.88
N GLN A 332 -21.26 -17.50 -9.32
CA GLN A 332 -22.44 -17.44 -8.46
C GLN A 332 -22.39 -16.25 -7.49
N LEU A 333 -22.01 -15.07 -7.99
CA LEU A 333 -21.63 -13.94 -7.13
C LEU A 333 -22.78 -13.40 -6.27
N LEU A 334 -24.01 -13.71 -6.67
CA LEU A 334 -25.25 -13.29 -6.00
C LEU A 334 -25.84 -14.36 -5.07
N THR A 335 -25.23 -15.55 -4.96
CA THR A 335 -25.63 -16.55 -3.96
C THR A 335 -24.88 -16.29 -2.65
N CYS A 336 -25.61 -16.04 -1.56
CA CYS A 336 -25.01 -15.99 -0.22
C CYS A 336 -24.53 -17.39 0.18
N SER A 337 -23.32 -17.50 0.71
CA SER A 337 -22.95 -18.62 1.58
C SER A 337 -23.47 -18.32 2.99
N ASP A 338 -24.26 -19.22 3.57
CA ASP A 338 -24.78 -19.13 4.95
C ASP A 338 -23.69 -19.30 6.04
N GLU A 339 -22.41 -19.29 5.68
CA GLU A 339 -21.33 -19.43 6.65
C GLU A 339 -21.06 -18.08 7.35
N PRO A 340 -21.18 -18.02 8.68
CA PRO A 340 -20.91 -16.81 9.46
C PRO A 340 -19.39 -16.60 9.53
N GLY A 341 -18.83 -16.01 8.48
CA GLY A 341 -17.56 -15.30 8.58
C GLY A 341 -17.77 -14.06 9.45
N SER A 342 -16.76 -13.69 10.25
CA SER A 342 -16.82 -12.51 11.15
C SER A 342 -17.47 -11.30 10.47
N ASP A 343 -18.47 -10.71 11.14
CA ASP A 343 -19.43 -9.75 10.59
C ASP A 343 -18.80 -8.56 9.83
N HIS A 344 -17.55 -8.18 10.15
CA HIS A 344 -16.87 -7.06 9.50
C HIS A 344 -16.19 -7.40 8.15
N GLU A 345 -15.96 -8.69 7.84
CA GLU A 345 -15.36 -9.11 6.57
C GLU A 345 -16.40 -9.34 5.46
N PHE A 346 -17.68 -9.49 5.80
CA PHE A 346 -18.76 -9.83 4.86
C PHE A 346 -19.34 -8.60 4.12
N ASP A 347 -19.42 -7.45 4.78
CA ASP A 347 -20.00 -6.23 4.22
C ASP A 347 -19.17 -5.65 3.07
N GLY A 348 -17.84 -5.66 3.22
CA GLY A 348 -16.92 -5.13 2.22
C GLY A 348 -17.06 -5.79 0.84
N PRO A 349 -17.11 -7.13 0.74
CA PRO A 349 -17.39 -7.85 -0.51
C PRO A 349 -18.75 -7.51 -1.15
N VAL A 350 -19.83 -7.40 -0.38
CA VAL A 350 -21.17 -7.12 -0.91
C VAL A 350 -21.27 -5.70 -1.46
N LEU A 351 -20.79 -4.71 -0.70
CA LEU A 351 -20.75 -3.31 -1.12
C LEU A 351 -19.95 -3.14 -2.42
N ARG A 352 -18.75 -3.74 -2.48
CA ARG A 352 -17.90 -3.70 -3.68
C ARG A 352 -18.56 -4.37 -4.88
N LEU A 353 -19.20 -5.53 -4.68
CA LEU A 353 -19.93 -6.22 -5.74
C LEU A 353 -21.05 -5.35 -6.31
N ALA A 354 -21.81 -4.66 -5.46
CA ALA A 354 -22.89 -3.77 -5.88
C ALA A 354 -22.36 -2.60 -6.71
N GLU A 355 -21.29 -1.94 -6.28
CA GLU A 355 -20.65 -0.84 -7.02
C GLU A 355 -20.07 -1.30 -8.36
N ASP A 356 -19.37 -2.44 -8.37
CA ASP A 356 -18.76 -2.98 -9.59
C ASP A 356 -19.84 -3.43 -10.61
N LEU A 357 -20.96 -4.02 -10.15
CA LEU A 357 -22.10 -4.35 -11.01
C LEU A 357 -22.85 -3.12 -11.49
N ALA A 358 -23.02 -2.09 -10.65
CA ALA A 358 -23.62 -0.83 -11.04
C ALA A 358 -22.86 -0.19 -12.21
N LEU A 359 -21.54 -0.35 -12.25
CA LEU A 359 -20.71 0.18 -13.34
C LEU A 359 -20.73 -0.69 -14.60
N LEU A 360 -20.80 -2.01 -14.47
CA LEU A 360 -20.49 -2.94 -15.55
C LEU A 360 -21.67 -3.77 -16.07
N SER A 361 -22.77 -3.91 -15.32
CA SER A 361 -23.88 -4.77 -15.72
C SER A 361 -25.00 -3.97 -16.39
N ALA A 362 -25.57 -4.55 -17.44
CA ALA A 362 -26.84 -4.11 -18.03
C ALA A 362 -27.98 -5.11 -17.79
N ASN A 363 -27.73 -6.15 -16.99
CA ASN A 363 -28.71 -7.18 -16.71
C ASN A 363 -29.58 -6.79 -15.50
N PRO A 364 -30.88 -6.55 -15.69
CA PRO A 364 -31.75 -6.08 -14.63
C PRO A 364 -31.87 -7.09 -13.47
N ASP A 365 -31.75 -8.39 -13.76
CA ASP A 365 -31.84 -9.44 -12.73
C ASP A 365 -30.59 -9.45 -11.84
N HIS A 366 -29.40 -9.23 -12.43
CA HIS A 366 -28.16 -9.13 -11.67
C HIS A 366 -28.15 -7.88 -10.77
N LEU A 367 -28.61 -6.74 -11.32
CA LEU A 367 -28.72 -5.48 -10.58
C LEU A 367 -29.77 -5.56 -9.46
N ALA A 368 -30.91 -6.23 -9.70
CA ALA A 368 -31.90 -6.52 -8.68
C ALA A 368 -31.35 -7.45 -7.59
N GLY A 369 -30.57 -8.46 -7.98
CA GLY A 369 -29.86 -9.34 -7.05
C GLY A 369 -28.87 -8.59 -6.17
N ALA A 370 -28.11 -7.64 -6.73
CA ALA A 370 -27.23 -6.76 -5.95
C ALA A 370 -28.02 -5.88 -4.96
N CYS A 371 -29.15 -5.32 -5.38
CA CYS A 371 -30.06 -4.59 -4.47
C CYS A 371 -30.55 -5.49 -3.32
N ALA A 372 -30.93 -6.73 -3.62
CA ALA A 372 -31.38 -7.68 -2.60
C ALA A 372 -30.27 -8.08 -1.62
N GLN A 373 -29.01 -8.14 -2.07
CA GLN A 373 -27.83 -8.35 -1.22
C GLN A 373 -27.60 -7.15 -0.30
N LEU A 374 -27.69 -5.92 -0.82
CA LEU A 374 -27.58 -4.71 0.00
C LEU A 374 -28.68 -4.64 1.08
N ALA A 375 -29.90 -5.08 0.77
CA ALA A 375 -31.02 -5.10 1.72
C ALA A 375 -30.79 -6.06 2.91
N ARG A 376 -29.87 -7.02 2.78
CA ARG A 376 -29.54 -8.00 3.82
C ARG A 376 -28.41 -7.57 4.74
N LEU A 377 -27.69 -6.50 4.39
CA LEU A 377 -26.67 -5.92 5.26
C LEU A 377 -27.33 -5.39 6.52
N ASP A 378 -26.61 -5.47 7.63
CA ASP A 378 -27.11 -4.99 8.91
C ASP A 378 -27.44 -3.49 8.86
N GLN A 379 -28.39 -3.08 9.69
CA GLN A 379 -28.72 -1.66 9.85
C GLN A 379 -27.58 -0.93 10.56
N PRO A 380 -27.40 0.38 10.31
CA PRO A 380 -26.36 1.16 10.97
C PRO A 380 -26.46 1.02 12.49
N ALA A 381 -25.35 0.69 13.14
CA ALA A 381 -25.29 0.48 14.59
C ALA A 381 -25.08 1.80 15.34
N VAL A 382 -24.45 2.80 14.71
CA VAL A 382 -24.13 4.11 15.32
C VAL A 382 -25.38 4.92 15.68
N VAL A 383 -26.52 4.55 15.09
CA VAL A 383 -27.80 5.19 15.34
C VAL A 383 -28.74 4.12 15.90
N SER A 384 -29.21 4.30 17.13
CA SER A 384 -29.95 3.23 17.82
C SER A 384 -31.42 3.18 17.36
N PRO A 385 -31.94 2.02 16.93
CA PRO A 385 -33.35 1.86 16.57
C PRO A 385 -34.29 1.75 17.79
N THR A 386 -33.77 1.59 19.01
CA THR A 386 -34.61 1.38 20.20
C THR A 386 -34.11 2.20 21.40
N PRO A 387 -34.94 3.09 21.97
CA PRO A 387 -34.52 3.94 23.08
C PRO A 387 -34.18 3.09 24.32
N SER A 388 -32.92 3.10 24.75
CA SER A 388 -32.61 2.75 26.13
C SER A 388 -33.15 3.88 27.01
N ARG A 389 -34.05 3.56 27.95
CA ARG A 389 -34.67 4.53 28.88
C ARG A 389 -33.66 5.28 29.78
N ALA A 390 -32.38 4.93 29.71
CA ALA A 390 -31.32 5.44 30.57
C ALA A 390 -30.49 6.56 29.93
N LEU A 391 -30.54 6.75 28.60
CA LEU A 391 -29.78 7.80 27.92
C LEU A 391 -30.71 8.97 27.59
N VAL A 392 -30.49 10.10 28.28
CA VAL A 392 -31.24 11.34 28.07
C VAL A 392 -30.96 11.86 26.65
N ARG A 393 -31.99 11.89 25.81
CA ARG A 393 -31.97 12.58 24.51
C ARG A 393 -32.18 14.08 24.74
N VAL A 394 -31.24 14.93 24.31
CA VAL A 394 -31.46 16.38 24.22
C VAL A 394 -31.11 16.86 22.81
N LEU A 395 -32.17 17.19 22.06
CA LEU A 395 -32.13 18.08 20.91
C LEU A 395 -32.10 19.51 21.46
N ASP A 396 -30.93 20.15 21.46
CA ASP A 396 -30.86 21.61 21.46
C ASP A 396 -29.69 22.06 20.56
N ASN A 397 -30.07 22.75 19.49
CA ASN A 397 -29.22 23.27 18.42
C ASN A 397 -28.20 24.31 18.93
N VAL A 398 -27.05 23.87 19.45
CA VAL A 398 -25.91 24.77 19.66
C VAL A 398 -24.82 24.56 18.59
N ASP A 399 -24.66 23.33 18.08
CA ASP A 399 -23.86 23.06 16.88
C ASP A 399 -24.60 22.10 15.91
N PRO A 400 -25.37 22.62 14.94
CA PRO A 400 -26.20 21.82 14.05
C PRO A 400 -25.42 20.97 13.05
N ASP A 401 -24.09 21.03 13.01
CA ASP A 401 -23.27 20.33 12.01
C ASP A 401 -22.53 19.10 12.55
N HIS A 402 -22.29 19.00 13.87
CA HIS A 402 -21.49 17.90 14.44
C HIS A 402 -22.29 16.61 14.66
N ASP A 403 -23.55 16.73 15.07
CA ASP A 403 -24.39 15.61 15.52
C ASP A 403 -25.45 15.19 14.50
N ARG A 404 -25.33 15.62 13.23
CA ARG A 404 -26.24 15.19 12.17
C ARG A 404 -26.08 13.69 11.89
N PRO A 405 -27.18 12.92 11.77
CA PRO A 405 -27.12 11.49 11.45
C PRO A 405 -26.24 11.18 10.23
N ALA A 406 -26.31 12.03 9.20
CA ALA A 406 -25.50 11.89 7.99
C ALA A 406 -23.98 11.95 8.26
N ARG A 407 -23.53 12.82 9.17
CA ARG A 407 -22.11 12.97 9.53
C ARG A 407 -21.60 11.83 10.40
N LEU A 408 -22.45 11.28 11.25
CA LEU A 408 -22.13 10.12 12.08
C LEU A 408 -21.98 8.85 11.22
N LEU A 409 -22.89 8.63 10.27
CA LEU A 409 -22.76 7.55 9.29
C LEU A 409 -21.50 7.71 8.43
N GLU A 410 -21.08 8.94 8.10
CA GLU A 410 -19.81 9.23 7.41
C GLU A 410 -18.60 8.83 8.26
N ARG A 411 -18.55 9.29 9.52
CA ARG A 411 -17.43 9.06 10.44
C ARG A 411 -17.18 7.58 10.71
N HIS A 412 -18.25 6.78 10.77
CA HIS A 412 -18.18 5.35 11.04
C HIS A 412 -18.26 4.48 9.78
N TYR A 413 -18.27 5.09 8.58
CA TYR A 413 -18.36 4.40 7.29
C TYR A 413 -19.63 3.55 7.06
N GLU A 414 -20.68 3.74 7.86
CA GLU A 414 -21.96 3.03 7.75
C GLU A 414 -22.85 3.59 6.61
N HIS A 415 -22.54 4.77 6.08
CA HIS A 415 -23.20 5.34 4.88
C HIS A 415 -22.95 4.55 3.59
N ARG A 416 -21.98 3.62 3.57
CA ARG A 416 -21.55 2.93 2.34
C ARG A 416 -22.65 2.11 1.67
N ARG A 417 -23.57 1.53 2.44
CA ARG A 417 -24.74 0.81 1.90
C ARG A 417 -25.58 1.71 1.00
N VAL A 418 -25.85 2.92 1.49
CA VAL A 418 -26.66 3.93 0.81
C VAL A 418 -25.92 4.52 -0.38
N GLN A 419 -24.61 4.73 -0.23
CA GLN A 419 -23.75 5.14 -1.33
C GLN A 419 -23.77 4.12 -2.47
N ALA A 420 -23.59 2.83 -2.17
CA ALA A 420 -23.68 1.75 -3.16
C ALA A 420 -25.08 1.70 -3.81
N LEU A 421 -26.16 1.88 -3.04
CA LEU A 421 -27.52 1.97 -3.58
C LEU A 421 -27.69 3.14 -4.55
N SER A 422 -27.10 4.31 -4.26
CA SER A 422 -27.14 5.46 -5.16
C SER A 422 -26.43 5.17 -6.49
N THR A 423 -25.30 4.45 -6.45
CA THR A 423 -24.58 4.05 -7.68
C THR A 423 -25.39 3.07 -8.51
N LEU A 424 -26.07 2.11 -7.87
CA LEU A 424 -27.00 1.21 -8.54
C LEU A 424 -28.18 1.98 -9.14
N ALA A 425 -28.74 2.95 -8.43
CA ALA A 425 -29.83 3.77 -8.94
C ALA A 425 -29.42 4.65 -10.14
N ALA A 426 -28.15 5.07 -10.22
CA ALA A 426 -27.62 5.80 -11.36
C ALA A 426 -27.50 4.95 -12.63
N ASN A 427 -27.43 3.62 -12.51
CA ASN A 427 -27.43 2.73 -13.68
C ASN A 427 -28.83 2.66 -14.32
N PRO A 428 -28.97 2.95 -15.64
CA PRO A 428 -30.26 3.01 -16.32
C PRO A 428 -30.99 1.67 -16.43
N HIS A 429 -30.29 0.55 -16.27
CA HIS A 429 -30.83 -0.80 -16.35
C HIS A 429 -31.31 -1.34 -15.00
N THR A 430 -31.00 -0.64 -13.90
CA THR A 430 -31.42 -1.06 -12.56
C THR A 430 -32.95 -0.95 -12.42
N PRO A 431 -33.65 -2.03 -12.04
CA PRO A 431 -35.08 -1.98 -11.80
C PRO A 431 -35.41 -1.02 -10.65
N ARG A 432 -36.16 0.05 -10.96
CA ARG A 432 -36.58 1.04 -9.94
C ARG A 432 -37.35 0.42 -8.79
N THR A 433 -38.07 -0.68 -9.05
CA THR A 433 -38.79 -1.45 -8.02
C THR A 433 -37.84 -2.07 -7.01
N ALA A 434 -36.75 -2.68 -7.46
CA ALA A 434 -35.75 -3.28 -6.58
C ALA A 434 -35.09 -2.23 -5.68
N VAL A 435 -34.71 -1.07 -6.24
CA VAL A 435 -34.18 0.06 -5.45
C VAL A 435 -35.21 0.59 -4.46
N SER A 436 -36.46 0.74 -4.87
CA SER A 436 -37.54 1.21 -4.00
C SER A 436 -37.82 0.24 -2.85
N ASP A 437 -37.65 -1.06 -3.05
CA ASP A 437 -37.83 -2.06 -2.00
C ASP A 437 -36.69 -2.02 -0.98
N VAL A 438 -35.45 -1.75 -1.40
CA VAL A 438 -34.34 -1.47 -0.47
C VAL A 438 -34.62 -0.18 0.33
N LEU A 439 -35.04 0.90 -0.35
CA LEU A 439 -35.35 2.19 0.30
C LEU A 439 -36.36 2.06 1.44
N LYS A 440 -37.37 1.18 1.31
CA LYS A 440 -38.37 0.93 2.36
C LYS A 440 -37.79 0.24 3.60
N GLY A 441 -36.66 -0.44 3.47
CA GLY A 441 -35.98 -1.14 4.57
C GLY A 441 -34.77 -0.38 5.15
N LEU A 442 -34.46 0.81 4.64
CA LEU A 442 -33.38 1.65 5.16
C LEU A 442 -33.76 2.29 6.49
N HIS A 443 -32.74 2.59 7.29
CA HIS A 443 -32.89 3.33 8.54
C HIS A 443 -33.22 4.81 8.25
N PRO A 444 -34.01 5.52 9.08
CA PRO A 444 -34.29 6.95 8.91
C PRO A 444 -33.04 7.83 8.72
N ALA A 445 -31.98 7.57 9.50
CA ALA A 445 -30.69 8.24 9.36
C ALA A 445 -30.04 8.07 7.97
N GLU A 446 -30.22 6.92 7.33
CA GLU A 446 -29.72 6.67 5.97
C GLU A 446 -30.55 7.42 4.92
N LEU A 447 -31.87 7.53 5.11
CA LEU A 447 -32.74 8.35 4.28
C LEU A 447 -32.40 9.85 4.43
N ALA A 448 -32.10 10.30 5.64
CA ALA A 448 -31.60 11.65 5.91
C ALA A 448 -30.25 11.88 5.22
N TRP A 449 -29.34 10.90 5.23
CA TRP A 449 -28.09 10.97 4.47
C TRP A 449 -28.34 11.11 2.96
N ILE A 450 -29.31 10.38 2.39
CA ILE A 450 -29.70 10.55 0.97
C ILE A 450 -30.14 11.98 0.68
N ALA A 451 -31.01 12.53 1.53
CA ALA A 451 -31.54 13.88 1.35
C ALA A 451 -30.46 14.96 1.42
N GLU A 452 -29.42 14.76 2.23
CA GLU A 452 -28.35 15.75 2.43
C GLU A 452 -27.16 15.60 1.47
N LYS A 453 -26.81 14.36 1.08
CA LYS A 453 -25.48 14.04 0.53
C LYS A 453 -25.49 13.15 -0.71
N ALA A 454 -26.55 12.40 -0.98
CA ALA A 454 -26.51 11.48 -2.11
C ALA A 454 -26.51 12.22 -3.44
N GLU A 455 -25.50 11.95 -4.26
CA GLU A 455 -25.52 12.26 -5.67
C GLU A 455 -26.24 11.10 -6.39
N GLY A 456 -27.42 11.37 -6.93
CA GLY A 456 -28.24 10.35 -7.57
C GLY A 456 -29.26 10.94 -8.53
N PRO A 457 -29.89 10.13 -9.38
CA PRO A 457 -30.88 10.63 -10.33
C PRO A 457 -32.12 11.15 -9.60
N ASP A 458 -32.78 12.17 -10.16
CA ASP A 458 -33.94 12.84 -9.52
C ASP A 458 -35.04 11.87 -9.07
N TRP A 459 -35.27 10.78 -9.82
CA TRP A 459 -36.26 9.77 -9.48
C TRP A 459 -35.92 9.01 -8.19
N PHE A 460 -34.63 8.79 -7.92
CA PHE A 460 -34.15 8.10 -6.72
C PHE A 460 -34.34 8.99 -5.49
N LEU A 461 -33.95 10.28 -5.61
CA LEU A 461 -34.14 11.27 -4.55
C LEU A 461 -35.63 11.46 -4.22
N ALA A 462 -36.48 11.53 -5.26
CA ALA A 462 -37.93 11.61 -5.07
C ALA A 462 -38.53 10.33 -4.46
N ALA A 463 -38.04 9.15 -4.82
CA ALA A 463 -38.48 7.89 -4.25
C ALA A 463 -38.07 7.75 -2.77
N ALA A 464 -36.85 8.17 -2.41
CA ALA A 464 -36.38 8.21 -1.03
C ALA A 464 -37.21 9.18 -0.18
N ALA A 465 -37.50 10.37 -0.70
CA ALA A 465 -38.35 11.36 -0.03
C ALA A 465 -39.82 10.92 0.15
N ALA A 466 -40.29 9.97 -0.67
CA ALA A 466 -41.63 9.41 -0.57
C ALA A 466 -41.76 8.25 0.44
N VAL A 467 -40.64 7.77 1.00
CA VAL A 467 -40.68 6.75 2.06
C VAL A 467 -41.21 7.40 3.34
N PRO A 468 -42.33 6.90 3.91
CA PRO A 468 -42.88 7.47 5.13
C PRO A 468 -41.92 7.19 6.29
N VAL A 469 -41.35 8.25 6.86
CA VAL A 469 -40.62 8.19 8.13
C VAL A 469 -41.67 8.22 9.25
N PRO A 470 -41.72 7.23 10.16
CA PRO A 470 -42.66 7.25 11.27
C PRO A 470 -42.46 8.52 12.10
N GLU A 471 -43.52 9.28 12.38
CA GLU A 471 -43.46 10.53 13.16
C GLU A 471 -42.91 10.33 14.59
N ASP A 472 -42.86 9.08 15.07
CA ASP A 472 -42.38 8.69 16.40
C ASP A 472 -40.94 8.09 16.41
N GLU A 473 -40.32 7.85 15.25
CA GLU A 473 -38.92 7.41 15.13
C GLU A 473 -38.01 8.63 14.91
N ASP A 474 -37.85 9.39 15.99
CA ASP A 474 -36.83 10.44 16.14
C ASP A 474 -35.43 9.86 15.81
N ASP A 475 -34.65 10.58 14.97
CA ASP A 475 -33.46 10.16 14.19
C ASP A 475 -32.26 9.56 14.98
N GLY A 476 -32.47 9.17 16.25
CA GLY A 476 -31.79 8.05 16.88
C GLY A 476 -30.33 8.25 17.28
N VAL A 477 -29.82 9.49 17.26
CA VAL A 477 -28.43 9.77 17.64
C VAL A 477 -28.25 9.69 19.15
N VAL A 478 -27.52 8.69 19.61
CA VAL A 478 -27.05 8.59 21.00
C VAL A 478 -25.74 9.34 21.11
N ARG A 479 -25.75 10.52 21.74
CA ARG A 479 -24.52 11.30 22.03
C ARG A 479 -24.36 11.54 23.53
N LEU A 480 -23.10 11.67 23.95
CA LEU A 480 -22.77 12.18 25.28
C LEU A 480 -23.01 13.70 25.29
N VAL A 481 -23.67 14.16 26.32
CA VAL A 481 -24.08 15.56 26.50
C VAL A 481 -22.86 16.40 26.90
N ASP A 482 -22.72 17.61 26.36
CA ASP A 482 -21.60 18.48 26.76
C ASP A 482 -21.83 19.12 28.14
N ASP A 483 -20.79 19.77 28.68
CA ASP A 483 -20.87 20.40 30.01
C ASP A 483 -21.88 21.56 30.08
N ASP A 484 -22.09 22.31 28.99
CA ASP A 484 -23.03 23.43 28.98
C ASP A 484 -24.48 22.96 28.97
N GLU A 485 -24.73 21.83 28.34
CA GLU A 485 -26.00 21.11 28.35
C GLU A 485 -26.24 20.36 29.67
N LEU A 486 -25.22 19.71 30.23
CA LEU A 486 -25.28 19.10 31.57
C LEU A 486 -25.68 20.12 32.63
N GLY A 487 -25.20 21.36 32.52
CA GLY A 487 -25.55 22.46 33.43
C GLY A 487 -27.02 22.87 33.42
N LYS A 488 -27.80 22.47 32.41
CA LYS A 488 -29.26 22.69 32.35
C LYS A 488 -30.03 21.60 33.10
N HIS A 489 -29.40 20.48 33.45
CA HIS A 489 -30.03 19.39 34.17
C HIS A 489 -30.11 19.70 35.68
N PRO A 490 -31.21 19.35 36.37
CA PRO A 490 -31.36 19.59 37.81
C PRO A 490 -30.33 18.84 38.66
N ASP A 491 -29.81 17.72 38.15
CA ASP A 491 -28.70 16.98 38.74
C ASP A 491 -27.75 16.49 37.63
N PRO A 492 -26.70 17.26 37.30
CA PRO A 492 -25.73 16.88 36.28
C PRO A 492 -24.88 15.66 36.69
N ALA A 493 -24.67 15.45 37.99
CA ALA A 493 -23.87 14.33 38.49
C ALA A 493 -24.61 12.99 38.32
N ALA A 494 -25.93 12.96 38.55
CA ALA A 494 -26.74 11.77 38.30
C ALA A 494 -26.73 11.33 36.83
N VAL A 495 -26.60 12.27 35.89
CA VAL A 495 -26.48 11.98 34.45
C VAL A 495 -25.15 11.28 34.15
N LEU A 496 -24.04 11.81 34.70
CA LEU A 496 -22.73 11.16 34.57
C LEU A 496 -22.72 9.76 35.20
N GLN A 497 -23.38 9.58 36.34
CA GLN A 497 -23.53 8.28 36.99
C GLN A 497 -24.37 7.30 36.15
N SER A 498 -25.43 7.76 35.50
CA SER A 498 -26.22 6.91 34.59
C SER A 498 -25.42 6.43 33.37
N TRP A 499 -24.40 7.17 32.92
CA TRP A 499 -23.50 6.73 31.85
C TRP A 499 -22.58 5.59 32.32
N LEU A 500 -22.13 5.63 33.58
CA LEU A 500 -21.31 4.56 34.18
C LEU A 500 -22.13 3.31 34.48
N ASP A 501 -23.38 3.48 34.92
CA ASP A 501 -24.28 2.38 35.30
C ASP A 501 -24.91 1.66 34.09
N SER A 502 -24.77 2.23 32.88
CA SER A 502 -25.32 1.63 31.67
C SER A 502 -24.60 0.31 31.35
N PRO A 503 -25.31 -0.82 31.24
CA PRO A 503 -24.70 -2.07 30.79
C PRO A 503 -24.15 -1.84 29.38
N ALA A 504 -22.90 -2.28 29.16
CA ALA A 504 -22.08 -1.98 27.99
C ALA A 504 -22.93 -1.93 26.72
N THR A 505 -23.14 -0.73 26.17
CA THR A 505 -23.66 -0.54 24.83
C THR A 505 -22.57 -1.01 23.87
N GLY A 506 -22.57 -2.31 23.58
CA GLY A 506 -21.89 -2.82 22.41
C GLY A 506 -22.31 -1.99 21.21
N ASP A 507 -21.31 -1.44 20.54
CA ASP A 507 -21.33 -0.88 19.19
C ASP A 507 -21.65 0.61 18.97
N VAL A 508 -22.14 1.40 19.95
CA VAL A 508 -22.45 2.84 19.70
C VAL A 508 -21.42 3.82 20.26
N LEU A 509 -20.95 3.59 21.49
CA LEU A 509 -19.92 4.41 22.15
C LEU A 509 -18.95 3.48 22.86
N SER A 510 -17.65 3.68 22.63
CA SER A 510 -16.65 2.91 23.38
C SER A 510 -16.68 3.31 24.86
N ARG A 511 -16.48 2.35 25.77
CA ARG A 511 -16.39 2.65 27.21
C ARG A 511 -15.32 3.71 27.51
N SER A 512 -14.21 3.68 26.79
CA SER A 512 -13.14 4.67 26.89
C SER A 512 -13.62 6.09 26.53
N GLU A 513 -14.51 6.25 25.56
CA GLU A 513 -15.10 7.56 25.23
C GLU A 513 -16.03 8.08 26.35
N VAL A 514 -16.84 7.18 26.94
CA VAL A 514 -17.69 7.51 28.10
C VAL A 514 -16.83 7.94 29.29
N TYR A 515 -15.79 7.16 29.62
CA TYR A 515 -14.85 7.48 30.68
C TYR A 515 -14.15 8.82 30.45
N ARG A 516 -13.70 9.07 29.23
CA ARG A 516 -13.06 10.33 28.85
C ARG A 516 -14.00 11.53 29.01
N ALA A 517 -15.26 11.41 28.61
CA ALA A 517 -16.24 12.49 28.76
C ALA A 517 -16.49 12.81 30.25
N ILE A 518 -16.60 11.78 31.09
CA ILE A 518 -16.76 11.94 32.54
C ILE A 518 -15.53 12.58 33.18
N VAL A 519 -14.31 12.16 32.81
CA VAL A 519 -13.06 12.74 33.33
C VAL A 519 -12.94 14.23 32.98
N LYS A 520 -13.44 14.64 31.81
CA LYS A 520 -13.37 16.04 31.35
C LYS A 520 -14.47 16.92 31.94
N SER A 521 -15.61 16.36 32.33
CA SER A 521 -16.76 17.14 32.78
C SER A 521 -16.49 17.94 34.05
N ARG A 522 -16.94 19.20 34.10
CA ARG A 522 -16.89 20.08 35.28
C ARG A 522 -17.80 19.64 36.42
N TYR A 523 -18.78 18.78 36.14
CA TYR A 523 -19.70 18.23 37.14
C TYR A 523 -19.27 16.86 37.67
N ARG A 524 -18.09 16.38 37.26
CA ARG A 524 -17.53 15.11 37.74
C ARG A 524 -17.29 15.15 39.25
N THR A 525 -17.60 14.04 39.91
CA THR A 525 -17.31 13.84 41.34
C THR A 525 -16.16 12.84 41.48
N LEU A 526 -15.54 12.81 42.67
CA LEU A 526 -14.55 11.78 42.99
C LEU A 526 -15.15 10.36 42.90
N GLU A 527 -16.44 10.21 43.18
CA GLU A 527 -17.15 8.93 43.08
C GLU A 527 -17.23 8.43 41.63
N HIS A 528 -17.39 9.32 40.65
CA HIS A 528 -17.34 8.96 39.23
C HIS A 528 -15.94 8.47 38.84
N LEU A 529 -14.89 9.20 39.25
CA LEU A 529 -13.50 8.84 38.94
C LEU A 529 -13.11 7.47 39.55
N ARG A 530 -13.63 7.16 40.74
CA ARG A 530 -13.34 5.88 41.43
C ARG A 530 -13.90 4.64 40.70
N GLN A 531 -14.88 4.82 39.83
CA GLN A 531 -15.52 3.73 39.07
C GLN A 531 -14.85 3.45 37.72
N ILE A 532 -14.04 4.39 37.21
CA ILE A 532 -13.34 4.27 35.93
C ILE A 532 -12.06 3.41 36.10
N PRO A 533 -11.63 2.63 35.08
CA PRO A 533 -10.35 1.93 35.09
C PRO A 533 -9.18 2.86 35.41
N ALA A 534 -8.24 2.37 36.23
CA ALA A 534 -7.10 3.17 36.65
C ALA A 534 -6.20 3.58 35.47
N GLU A 535 -6.06 2.71 34.47
CA GLU A 535 -5.28 2.98 33.26
C GLU A 535 -5.83 4.18 32.47
N GLU A 536 -7.14 4.23 32.25
CA GLU A 536 -7.82 5.32 31.52
C GLU A 536 -7.60 6.70 32.19
N ILE A 537 -7.54 6.74 33.53
CA ILE A 537 -7.28 7.97 34.29
C ILE A 537 -5.78 8.34 34.28
N LEU A 538 -4.88 7.36 34.26
CA LEU A 538 -3.43 7.58 34.36
C LEU A 538 -2.74 7.78 33.00
N ALA A 539 -3.24 7.19 31.93
CA ALA A 539 -2.59 7.15 30.61
C ALA A 539 -2.94 8.34 29.70
N HIS A 540 -4.06 9.03 29.94
CA HIS A 540 -4.56 10.07 29.03
C HIS A 540 -4.22 11.49 29.49
N HIS A 541 -4.06 12.39 28.49
CA HIS A 541 -3.40 13.71 28.51
C HIS A 541 -3.93 14.80 29.47
N GLU A 542 -4.59 14.47 30.58
CA GLU A 542 -4.96 15.41 31.65
C GLU A 542 -4.31 15.00 32.98
N PRO A 543 -2.97 15.11 33.10
CA PRO A 543 -2.25 14.67 34.29
C PRO A 543 -2.68 15.40 35.55
N GLU A 544 -3.25 16.60 35.45
CA GLU A 544 -3.61 17.45 36.59
C GLU A 544 -4.67 16.82 37.51
N ILE A 545 -5.65 16.11 36.95
CA ILE A 545 -6.77 15.52 37.71
C ILE A 545 -6.30 14.30 38.51
N ALA A 546 -5.58 13.40 37.85
CA ALA A 546 -4.97 12.23 38.48
C ALA A 546 -3.90 12.67 39.49
N LEU A 547 -3.05 13.63 39.11
CA LEU A 547 -1.98 14.17 39.95
C LEU A 547 -2.53 14.82 41.22
N GLN A 548 -3.57 15.65 41.14
CA GLN A 548 -4.15 16.27 42.34
C GLN A 548 -4.68 15.20 43.31
N THR A 549 -5.43 14.23 42.81
CA THR A 549 -6.02 13.16 43.64
C THR A 549 -4.93 12.27 44.26
N LEU A 550 -3.88 11.95 43.51
CA LEU A 550 -2.72 11.19 43.99
C LEU A 550 -1.85 11.99 44.97
N LEU A 551 -1.66 13.29 44.76
CA LEU A 551 -0.95 14.15 45.70
C LEU A 551 -1.71 14.26 47.03
N GLU A 552 -3.04 14.36 46.99
CA GLU A 552 -3.89 14.36 48.18
C GLU A 552 -3.83 13.00 48.92
N HIS A 553 -3.84 11.87 48.20
CA HIS A 553 -3.83 10.53 48.81
C HIS A 553 -2.43 10.04 49.25
N CYS A 554 -1.41 10.20 48.41
CA CYS A 554 -0.03 9.77 48.71
C CYS A 554 0.69 10.78 49.62
N GLY A 555 0.37 12.07 49.50
CA GLY A 555 0.97 13.15 50.30
C GLY A 555 2.50 13.11 50.26
N ARG A 556 3.13 13.24 51.44
CA ARG A 556 4.60 13.13 51.61
C ARG A 556 5.09 11.71 51.96
N SER A 557 4.23 10.69 51.86
CA SER A 557 4.57 9.34 52.29
C SER A 557 5.34 8.60 51.20
N THR A 558 6.65 8.41 51.40
CA THR A 558 7.50 7.64 50.48
C THR A 558 6.98 6.22 50.26
N VAL A 559 6.42 5.60 51.30
CA VAL A 559 5.84 4.25 51.24
C VAL A 559 4.62 4.18 50.30
N ARG A 560 3.78 5.23 50.25
CA ARG A 560 2.63 5.28 49.34
C ARG A 560 3.04 5.51 47.90
N TRP A 561 4.09 6.32 47.68
CA TRP A 561 4.67 6.52 46.35
C TRP A 561 5.35 5.25 45.82
N GLU A 562 6.03 4.48 46.68
CA GLU A 562 6.60 3.17 46.32
C GLU A 562 5.50 2.13 46.01
N ALA A 563 4.41 2.12 46.77
CA ALA A 563 3.25 1.25 46.51
C ALA A 563 2.54 1.60 45.19
N LEU A 564 2.41 2.90 44.86
CA LEU A 564 1.89 3.36 43.57
C LEU A 564 2.78 2.90 42.42
N ALA A 565 4.10 3.05 42.55
CA ALA A 565 5.05 2.59 41.52
C ALA A 565 4.99 1.07 41.29
N ALA A 566 4.76 0.28 42.34
CA ALA A 566 4.55 -1.17 42.22
C ALA A 566 3.19 -1.53 41.59
N ALA A 567 2.14 -0.73 41.85
CA ALA A 567 0.80 -0.97 41.33
C ALA A 567 0.58 -0.51 39.88
N VAL A 568 1.41 0.42 39.38
CA VAL A 568 1.31 1.00 38.02
C VAL A 568 2.15 0.22 36.98
N ASN A 569 2.85 -0.85 37.39
CA ASN A 569 3.63 -1.71 36.51
C ASN A 569 2.70 -2.74 35.83
N PHE A 570 1.89 -2.31 34.86
CA PHE A 570 0.85 -3.12 34.22
C PHE A 570 1.44 -4.09 33.17
N ASP A 571 1.23 -5.40 33.39
CA ASP A 571 1.38 -6.46 32.39
C ASP A 571 0.03 -6.57 31.62
N TYR A 572 0.10 -6.72 30.30
CA TYR A 572 -1.00 -6.50 29.34
C TYR A 572 -2.20 -7.48 29.44
N ASP A 573 -2.25 -8.38 30.42
CA ASP A 573 -3.20 -9.52 30.46
C ASP A 573 -3.94 -9.74 31.80
N ASP A 574 -3.76 -8.89 32.82
CA ASP A 574 -4.47 -9.06 34.11
C ASP A 574 -5.53 -7.98 34.38
N THR A 575 -6.69 -8.46 34.86
CA THR A 575 -7.93 -7.74 35.25
C THR A 575 -7.80 -6.23 35.46
N GLU A 576 -8.55 -5.44 34.68
CA GLU A 576 -8.70 -3.98 34.85
C GLU A 576 -9.12 -3.62 36.28
N ILE A 577 -8.21 -3.05 37.07
CA ILE A 577 -8.54 -2.49 38.39
C ILE A 577 -9.13 -1.08 38.22
N THR A 578 -10.16 -0.75 39.01
CA THR A 578 -10.71 0.61 39.00
C THR A 578 -9.79 1.57 39.76
N PHE A 579 -9.84 2.86 39.43
CA PHE A 579 -9.07 3.88 40.13
C PHE A 579 -9.40 3.94 41.63
N GLY A 580 -10.65 3.65 42.02
CA GLY A 580 -11.02 3.51 43.43
C GLY A 580 -10.33 2.33 44.13
N GLN A 581 -10.17 1.20 43.45
CA GLN A 581 -9.41 0.05 43.98
C GLN A 581 -7.92 0.36 44.10
N LEU A 582 -7.35 1.07 43.13
CA LEU A 582 -5.97 1.57 43.21
C LEU A 582 -5.79 2.50 44.42
N LEU A 583 -6.68 3.47 44.64
CA LEU A 583 -6.58 4.38 45.78
C LEU A 583 -6.69 3.63 47.13
N ASN A 584 -7.57 2.63 47.21
CA ASN A 584 -7.75 1.82 48.43
C ASN A 584 -6.52 0.92 48.70
N SER A 585 -5.84 0.43 47.67
CA SER A 585 -4.62 -0.39 47.85
C SER A 585 -3.46 0.44 48.41
N LEU A 586 -3.40 1.74 48.10
CA LEU A 586 -2.42 2.69 48.65
C LEU A 586 -2.64 3.02 50.13
N GLU A 587 -3.88 2.85 50.64
CA GLU A 587 -4.18 3.02 52.07
C GLU A 587 -3.81 1.77 52.89
N SER A 588 -3.78 0.61 52.25
CA SER A 588 -3.50 -0.67 52.89
C SER A 588 -2.00 -0.79 53.21
N THR A 589 -1.64 -0.44 54.45
CA THR A 589 -0.28 -0.62 54.96
C THR A 589 0.05 -2.11 55.00
N PRO A 590 1.13 -2.63 54.38
CA PRO A 590 1.48 -4.02 54.59
C PRO A 590 1.84 -4.21 56.06
N ALA A 591 1.07 -5.07 56.74
CA ALA A 591 1.28 -5.40 58.13
C ALA A 591 2.72 -5.89 58.33
N ARG A 592 3.45 -5.17 59.17
CA ARG A 592 4.76 -5.51 59.73
C ARG A 592 4.89 -7.03 59.88
N ALA A 593 5.85 -7.63 59.16
CA ALA A 593 6.37 -8.94 59.52
C ALA A 593 6.80 -8.89 60.99
N ARG A 594 6.01 -9.51 61.88
CA ARG A 594 6.43 -9.77 63.26
C ARG A 594 7.44 -10.90 63.20
N THR A 595 8.70 -10.54 63.38
CA THR A 595 9.73 -11.45 63.86
C THR A 595 9.48 -11.76 65.32
N SER A 596 9.07 -13.00 65.59
CA SER A 596 9.37 -13.76 66.80
C SER A 596 9.13 -15.24 66.52
#